data_AF-A0A8X6MHJ9-F1
#
_entry.id   AF-A0A8X6MHJ9-F1
#
_cell.length_a   1.000
_cell.length_b   1.000
_cell.length_c   1.000
_cell.angle_alpha   90.00
_cell.angle_beta   90.00
_cell.angle_gamma   90.00
#
_symmetry.space_group_name_H-M   'P 1'
#
loop_
_entity.id
_entity.type
_entity.pdbx_description
1 polymer ?
#
loop_
_entity_poly.entity_id
_entity_poly.type
_entity_poly.pdbx_seq_one_letter_code
_entity_poly.pdbx_strand_id
1 'polypeptide(L)'
;MPLATKILDAHALSSKTVKNSNTYNVSDEIMPLMKERNRARKTWQFTRNPNDKRALNNIQNIIRRKVKAFQNKLWEDNLCSLDPDDGSLWEMSKELRKKKSPVYALNG
;
A
#
# COMPACT_ATOMS: atom_id res chain seq x y z
N MET A 1 -40.04 -1.37 17.20
CA MET A 1 -38.73 -0.85 16.74
C MET A 1 -38.92 0.54 16.13
N PRO A 2 -38.18 1.56 16.60
CA PRO A 2 -38.27 2.94 16.11
C PRO A 2 -37.99 3.08 14.61
N LEU A 3 -38.58 4.08 13.95
CA LEU A 3 -38.33 4.37 12.51
C LEU A 3 -36.84 4.64 12.23
N ALA A 4 -36.17 5.33 13.15
CA ALA A 4 -34.76 5.67 13.05
C ALA A 4 -33.86 4.42 12.94
N THR A 5 -34.16 3.35 13.68
CA THR A 5 -33.41 2.09 13.59
C THR A 5 -33.55 1.44 12.21
N LYS A 6 -34.75 1.47 11.62
CA LYS A 6 -34.97 0.89 10.28
C LYS A 6 -34.19 1.61 9.18
N ILE A 7 -34.06 2.94 9.28
CA ILE A 7 -33.29 3.75 8.32
C ILE A 7 -31.80 3.43 8.43
N LEU A 8 -31.29 3.30 9.66
CA LEU A 8 -29.89 2.97 9.91
C LEU A 8 -29.53 1.56 9.39
N ASP A 9 -30.42 0.59 9.62
CA ASP A 9 -30.25 -0.80 9.17
C ASP A 9 -30.31 -0.92 7.64
N ALA A 10 -31.27 -0.22 7.00
CA ALA A 10 -31.38 -0.19 5.54
C ALA A 10 -30.15 0.45 4.88
N HIS A 11 -29.59 1.51 5.47
CA HIS A 11 -28.38 2.14 5.00
C HIS A 11 -27.16 1.22 5.12
N ALA A 12 -27.04 0.48 6.23
CA ALA A 12 -25.98 -0.50 6.44
C ALA A 12 -26.06 -1.68 5.45
N LEU A 13 -27.26 -2.17 5.15
CA LEU A 13 -27.50 -3.26 4.19
C LEU A 13 -27.27 -2.84 2.73
N SER A 14 -27.56 -1.59 2.38
CA SER A 14 -27.38 -1.05 1.02
C SER A 14 -25.93 -0.68 0.71
N SER A 15 -25.13 -0.37 1.73
CA SER A 15 -23.75 0.07 1.58
C SER A 15 -22.80 -1.10 1.31
N LYS A 16 -22.22 -1.17 0.10
CA LYS A 16 -21.07 -2.05 -0.16
C LYS A 16 -19.83 -1.47 0.48
N THR A 17 -19.30 -2.11 1.52
CA THR A 17 -17.97 -1.75 2.05
C THR A 17 -16.92 -2.17 1.02
N VAL A 18 -16.36 -1.19 0.31
CA VAL A 18 -15.16 -1.44 -0.49
C VAL A 18 -14.05 -1.67 0.51
N LYS A 19 -13.62 -2.92 0.68
CA LYS A 19 -12.37 -3.21 1.39
C LYS A 19 -11.29 -2.44 0.65
N ASN A 20 -10.73 -1.43 1.30
CA ASN A 20 -9.64 -0.65 0.74
C ASN A 20 -8.40 -1.56 0.77
N SER A 21 -8.25 -2.43 -0.23
CA SER A 21 -7.16 -3.42 -0.32
C SER A 21 -5.78 -2.79 -0.46
N ASN A 22 -5.73 -1.46 -0.59
CA ASN A 22 -4.52 -0.65 -0.70
C ASN A 22 -4.15 0.13 0.57
N THR A 23 -4.89 -0.02 1.67
CA THR A 23 -4.26 0.23 2.98
C THR A 23 -3.37 -0.97 3.27
N TYR A 24 -2.22 -1.03 2.59
CA TYR A 24 -1.04 -1.60 3.22
C TYR A 24 -1.09 -1.09 4.66
N ASN A 25 -0.89 -1.96 5.65
CA ASN A 25 -0.53 -1.53 6.99
C ASN A 25 0.79 -0.78 6.84
N VAL A 26 0.71 0.45 6.35
CA VAL A 26 1.78 1.41 6.23
C VAL A 26 2.07 1.65 7.70
N SER A 27 3.07 0.91 8.19
CA SER A 27 3.52 0.90 9.58
C SER A 27 3.39 2.31 10.15
N ASP A 28 2.98 2.41 11.42
CA ASP A 28 2.82 3.69 12.11
C ASP A 28 4.01 4.64 11.92
N GLU A 29 5.19 4.11 11.59
CA GLU A 29 6.39 4.85 11.23
C GLU A 29 6.40 5.54 9.84
N ILE A 30 5.71 5.01 8.83
CA ILE A 30 5.73 5.53 7.45
C ILE A 30 4.64 6.61 7.26
N MET A 31 3.50 6.49 7.96
CA MET A 31 2.43 7.48 7.96
C MET A 31 2.89 8.92 8.28
N PRO A 32 3.67 9.18 9.34
CA PRO A 32 4.20 10.53 9.61
C PRO A 32 5.13 11.01 8.50
N LEU A 33 5.96 10.14 7.92
CA LEU A 33 6.83 10.50 6.80
C LEU A 33 6.04 10.88 5.54
N MET A 34 4.92 10.19 5.27
CA MET A 34 4.04 10.56 4.14
C MET A 34 3.42 11.94 4.34
N LYS A 35 2.97 12.25 5.57
CA LYS A 35 2.47 13.58 5.92
C LYS A 35 3.56 14.64 5.73
N GLU A 36 4.76 14.37 6.18
CA GLU A 36 5.90 15.28 6.04
C GLU A 36 6.31 15.49 4.57
N ARG A 37 6.34 14.43 3.77
CA ARG A 37 6.54 14.52 2.32
C ARG A 37 5.50 15.41 1.64
N ASN A 38 4.24 15.33 2.07
CA ASN A 38 3.18 16.18 1.53
C ASN A 38 3.38 17.65 1.91
N ARG A 39 3.85 17.95 3.14
CA ARG A 39 4.22 19.30 3.57
C ARG A 39 5.40 19.85 2.77
N ALA A 40 6.46 19.08 2.62
CA ALA A 40 7.62 19.43 1.79
C ALA A 40 7.22 19.68 0.33
N ARG A 41 6.26 18.90 -0.21
CA ARG A 41 5.71 19.12 -1.55
C ARG A 41 5.00 20.45 -1.70
N LYS A 42 4.13 20.79 -0.76
CA LYS A 42 3.44 22.08 -0.75
C LYS A 42 4.45 23.23 -0.70
N THR A 43 5.45 23.13 0.17
CA THR A 43 6.53 24.13 0.30
C THR A 43 7.27 24.31 -1.02
N TRP A 44 7.81 23.24 -1.61
CA TRP A 44 8.52 23.31 -2.90
C TRP A 44 7.64 23.83 -4.03
N GLN A 45 6.36 23.45 -4.09
CA GLN A 45 5.45 23.94 -5.14
C GLN A 45 5.23 25.45 -5.06
N PHE A 46 5.17 26.00 -3.83
CA PHE A 46 5.02 27.42 -3.56
C PHE A 46 6.32 28.19 -3.81
N THR A 47 7.42 27.77 -3.20
CA THR A 47 8.70 28.50 -3.23
C THR A 47 9.47 28.31 -4.53
N ARG A 48 9.30 27.17 -5.19
CA ARG A 48 10.14 26.67 -6.30
C ARG A 48 11.64 26.66 -6.00
N ASN A 49 12.03 26.70 -4.73
CA ASN A 49 13.44 26.70 -4.32
C ASN A 49 14.06 25.28 -4.49
N PRO A 50 15.25 25.17 -5.10
CA PRO A 50 15.99 23.90 -5.19
C PRO A 50 16.28 23.24 -3.84
N ASN A 51 16.47 24.02 -2.77
CA ASN A 51 16.66 23.49 -1.41
C ASN A 51 15.44 22.72 -0.91
N ASP A 52 14.24 23.27 -1.13
CA ASP A 52 12.98 22.62 -0.76
C ASP A 52 12.74 21.37 -1.61
N LYS A 53 13.17 21.38 -2.88
CA LYS A 53 13.16 20.18 -3.72
C LYS A 53 14.08 19.08 -3.16
N ARG A 54 15.28 19.44 -2.68
CA ARG A 54 16.19 18.49 -2.03
C ARG A 54 15.55 17.89 -0.77
N ALA A 55 14.93 18.71 0.08
CA ALA A 55 14.22 18.23 1.26
C ALA A 55 13.09 17.24 0.90
N LEU A 56 12.25 17.57 -0.08
CA LEU A 56 11.22 16.67 -0.60
C LEU A 56 11.82 15.33 -1.06
N ASN A 57 12.86 15.38 -1.91
CA ASN A 57 13.48 14.19 -2.47
C ASN A 57 14.09 13.30 -1.38
N ASN A 58 14.69 13.90 -0.35
CA ASN A 58 15.25 13.17 0.80
C ASN A 58 14.15 12.39 1.54
N ILE A 59 13.05 13.04 1.90
CA ILE A 59 11.92 12.38 2.59
C ILE A 59 11.34 11.27 1.69
N GLN A 60 11.20 11.54 0.39
CA GLN A 60 10.71 10.55 -0.57
C GLN A 60 11.63 9.33 -0.66
N ASN A 61 12.95 9.51 -0.64
CA ASN A 61 13.92 8.41 -0.60
C ASN A 61 13.88 7.61 0.70
N ILE A 62 13.65 8.26 1.84
CA ILE A 62 13.44 7.57 3.12
C ILE A 62 12.19 6.69 3.04
N ILE A 63 11.07 7.21 2.55
CA ILE A 63 9.83 6.45 2.38
C ILE A 63 10.07 5.24 1.48
N ARG A 64 10.69 5.41 0.31
CA ARG A 64 11.00 4.29 -0.60
C ARG A 64 11.82 3.20 0.08
N ARG A 65 12.85 3.58 0.84
CA ARG A 65 13.69 2.63 1.57
C ARG A 65 12.89 1.86 2.63
N LYS A 66 12.06 2.56 3.42
CA LYS A 66 11.22 1.91 4.44
C LYS A 66 10.20 0.96 3.83
N VAL A 67 9.53 1.36 2.75
CA VAL A 67 8.57 0.51 2.04
C VAL A 67 9.26 -0.74 1.48
N LYS A 68 10.44 -0.58 0.85
CA LYS A 68 11.22 -1.71 0.36
C LYS A 68 11.63 -2.67 1.49
N ALA A 69 12.10 -2.13 2.62
CA ALA A 69 12.47 -2.95 3.77
C ALA A 69 11.26 -3.73 4.33
N PHE A 70 10.10 -3.09 4.43
CA PHE A 70 8.87 -3.75 4.87
C PHE A 70 8.44 -4.87 3.91
N GLN A 71 8.49 -4.62 2.60
CA GLN A 71 8.17 -5.63 1.58
C GLN A 71 9.15 -6.80 1.61
N ASN A 72 10.44 -6.52 1.79
CA ASN A 72 11.47 -7.56 1.94
C ASN A 72 11.20 -8.41 3.18
N LYS A 73 10.91 -7.79 4.32
CA LYS A 73 10.57 -8.52 5.55
C LYS A 73 9.36 -9.42 5.35
N LEU A 74 8.28 -8.89 4.75
CA LEU A 74 7.09 -9.70 4.46
C LEU A 74 7.43 -10.88 3.54
N TRP A 75 8.32 -10.68 2.57
CA TRP A 75 8.79 -11.74 1.70
C TRP A 75 9.64 -12.78 2.43
N GLU A 76 10.54 -12.35 3.31
CA GLU A 76 11.35 -13.23 4.17
C GLU A 76 10.46 -14.06 5.11
N ASP A 77 9.51 -13.41 5.79
CA ASP A 77 8.54 -14.07 6.67
C ASP A 77 7.73 -15.12 5.90
N ASN A 78 7.26 -14.78 4.70
CA ASN A 78 6.54 -15.70 3.82
C ASN A 78 7.41 -16.88 3.36
N LEU A 79 8.70 -16.67 3.10
CA LEU A 79 9.61 -17.75 2.72
C LEU A 79 9.89 -18.68 3.90
N CYS A 80 10.04 -18.13 5.11
CA CYS A 80 10.23 -18.90 6.33
C CYS A 80 8.99 -19.71 6.73
N SER A 81 7.79 -19.28 6.33
CA SER A 81 6.55 -20.00 6.61
C SER A 81 6.23 -21.11 5.60
N LEU A 82 7.04 -21.33 4.56
CA LEU A 82 6.77 -22.39 3.58
C LEU A 82 7.10 -23.76 4.15
N ASP A 83 6.17 -24.70 3.96
CA ASP A 83 6.29 -26.09 4.39
C ASP A 83 6.10 -27.03 3.18
N PRO A 84 6.93 -28.08 3.02
CA PRO A 84 6.68 -29.14 2.05
C PRO A 84 5.41 -29.95 2.31
N ASP A 85 4.99 -30.12 3.57
CA ASP A 85 3.93 -31.05 3.98
C ASP A 85 2.52 -30.48 3.76
N ASP A 86 2.36 -29.15 3.83
CA ASP A 86 1.08 -28.46 3.62
C ASP A 86 0.83 -28.07 2.15
N GLY A 87 1.83 -28.28 1.27
CA GLY A 87 1.77 -27.95 -0.15
C GLY A 87 2.05 -26.48 -0.48
N SER A 88 2.25 -25.60 0.50
CA SER A 88 2.52 -24.16 0.31
C SER A 88 3.78 -23.90 -0.51
N LEU A 89 4.82 -24.72 -0.31
CA LEU A 89 6.06 -24.63 -1.08
C LEU A 89 5.82 -24.86 -2.57
N TRP A 90 4.95 -25.80 -2.92
CA TRP A 90 4.63 -26.11 -4.32
C TRP A 90 3.78 -25.01 -4.97
N GLU A 91 2.82 -24.44 -4.24
CA GLU A 91 2.03 -23.31 -4.70
C GLU A 91 2.91 -22.09 -4.98
N MET A 92 3.83 -21.77 -4.06
CA MET A 92 4.81 -20.70 -4.25
C MET A 92 5.67 -20.95 -5.49
N SER A 93 6.20 -22.17 -5.66
CA SER A 93 6.99 -22.55 -6.84
C SER A 93 6.21 -22.38 -8.13
N LYS A 94 4.92 -22.74 -8.14
CA LYS A 94 4.03 -22.58 -9.29
C LYS A 94 3.80 -21.11 -9.64
N GLU A 95 3.54 -20.26 -8.65
CA GLU A 95 3.35 -18.83 -8.87
C GLU A 95 4.64 -18.14 -9.37
N LEU A 96 5.81 -18.54 -8.87
CA LEU A 96 7.11 -18.02 -9.36
C LEU A 96 7.36 -18.38 -10.84
N ARG A 97 6.92 -19.55 -11.30
CA ARG A 97 7.03 -19.97 -12.71
C ARG A 97 5.98 -19.35 -13.63
N LYS A 98 4.93 -18.73 -13.08
CA LYS A 98 3.80 -18.21 -13.85
C LYS A 98 4.25 -17.05 -14.74
N LYS A 99 4.12 -17.23 -16.05
CA LYS A 99 4.40 -16.17 -17.02
C LYS A 99 3.37 -15.05 -16.85
N LYS A 100 3.83 -13.86 -16.51
CA LYS A 100 2.97 -12.66 -16.48
C LYS A 100 2.69 -12.23 -17.92
N SER A 101 1.42 -12.10 -18.28
CA SER A 101 1.06 -11.53 -19.57
C SER A 101 1.54 -10.08 -19.64
N PRO A 102 2.01 -9.61 -20.81
CA PRO A 102 2.31 -8.20 -20.98
C PRO A 102 1.03 -7.40 -20.74
N VAL A 103 1.13 -6.37 -19.89
CA VAL A 103 0.05 -5.40 -19.74
C VAL A 103 0.08 -4.51 -20.97
N TYR A 104 -0.84 -4.73 -21.91
CA TYR A 104 -1.01 -3.87 -23.07
C TYR A 104 -1.51 -2.49 -22.61
N ALA A 105 -0.94 -1.43 -23.16
CA ALA A 105 -1.45 -0.08 -22.92
C ALA A 105 -2.90 -0.01 -23.43
N LEU A 106 -3.79 0.60 -22.63
CA LEU A 106 -5.11 0.98 -23.12
C LEU A 106 -4.89 2.06 -24.20
N ASN A 107 -5.15 1.71 -25.46
CA ASN A 107 -5.12 2.66 -26.55
C ASN A 107 -6.17 3.75 -26.24
N GLY A 108 -5.72 5.00 -26.16
CA GLY A 108 -6.56 6.17 -25.85
C GLY A 108 -7.46 6.60 -27.00
#